data_AF-A0A2V7LBL7-F1
#
_entry.id   AF-A0A2V7LBL7-F1
#
_cell.length_a   1.000
_cell.length_b   1.000
_cell.length_c   1.000
_cell.angle_alpha   90.00
_cell.angle_beta   90.00
_cell.angle_gamma   90.00
#
_symmetry.space_group_name_H-M   'P 1'
#
loop_
_entity.id
_entity.type
_entity.pdbx_description
1 polymer ?
#
loop_
_entity_poly.entity_id
_entity_poly.type
_entity_poly.pdbx_seq_one_letter_code
_entity_poly.pdbx_strand_id
1 'polypeptide(L)'
;MNSWSVVCLVAVAVGAASPVAVRAQGGTAGPAPAVDPSWLQVDTVTKTVTFQLVAGLTGLNGALNFNGFRDGGLTLTVPVGWTVVMHFRNHDGMLPHSAEIIADTHPLPTGPVAPAFPRAFTLRLDQGLISEQTDDLRFIADKGGSYLIFCGVPGHGAAGMWVRFEVSGSVQKPSLAATPAGKP
;
A
#
# COMPACT_ATOMS: atom_id res chain seq x y z
N MET A 1 48.55 -37.64 -66.04
CA MET A 1 49.58 -37.63 -64.98
C MET A 1 48.86 -37.38 -63.66
N ASN A 2 48.73 -38.45 -62.87
CA ASN A 2 48.79 -38.55 -61.41
C ASN A 2 48.00 -37.48 -60.62
N SER A 3 46.78 -37.73 -60.15
CA SER A 3 46.41 -38.51 -58.94
C SER A 3 46.94 -37.89 -57.63
N TRP A 4 46.05 -37.25 -56.85
CA TRP A 4 45.65 -37.76 -55.52
C TRP A 4 44.50 -36.96 -54.90
N SER A 5 43.57 -37.73 -54.34
CA SER A 5 42.40 -37.33 -53.59
C SER A 5 42.74 -36.76 -52.22
N VAL A 6 41.97 -35.78 -51.74
CA VAL A 6 41.73 -35.58 -50.31
C VAL A 6 40.24 -35.35 -50.11
N VAL A 7 39.59 -36.35 -49.51
CA VAL A 7 38.23 -36.27 -49.00
C VAL A 7 38.31 -35.63 -47.61
N CYS A 8 37.81 -34.42 -47.45
CA CYS A 8 37.53 -33.84 -46.13
C CYS A 8 36.04 -33.99 -45.84
N LEU A 9 35.73 -35.01 -45.02
CA LEU A 9 34.46 -35.13 -44.32
C LEU A 9 34.32 -33.95 -43.33
N VAL A 10 33.43 -33.01 -43.64
CA VAL A 10 32.97 -32.02 -42.65
C VAL A 10 31.76 -32.62 -41.94
N ALA A 11 31.96 -33.06 -40.70
CA ALA A 11 30.89 -33.53 -39.84
C ALA A 11 30.01 -32.34 -39.41
N VAL A 12 28.72 -32.41 -39.73
CA VAL A 12 27.70 -31.48 -39.25
C VAL A 12 27.38 -31.81 -37.79
N ALA A 13 27.87 -30.99 -36.87
CA ALA A 13 27.43 -31.04 -35.47
C ALA A 13 26.17 -30.17 -35.32
N VAL A 14 25.01 -30.82 -35.25
CA VAL A 14 23.74 -30.18 -34.88
C VAL A 14 23.80 -29.91 -33.37
N GLY A 15 24.10 -28.67 -32.99
CA GLY A 15 24.06 -28.24 -31.60
C GLY A 15 22.61 -28.14 -31.12
N ALA A 16 22.18 -29.07 -30.27
CA ALA A 16 20.94 -28.94 -29.53
C ALA A 16 21.12 -27.85 -28.46
N ALA A 17 20.50 -26.70 -28.65
CA ALA A 17 20.44 -25.65 -27.64
C ALA A 17 19.45 -26.08 -26.54
N SER A 18 19.95 -26.28 -25.32
CA SER A 18 19.12 -26.51 -24.14
C SER A 18 18.24 -25.28 -23.87
N PRO A 19 16.95 -25.45 -23.51
CA PRO A 19 16.14 -24.32 -23.09
C PRO A 19 16.71 -23.76 -21.78
N VAL A 20 17.16 -22.50 -21.82
CA VAL A 20 17.46 -21.73 -20.61
C VAL A 20 16.13 -21.47 -19.92
N ALA A 21 15.82 -22.29 -18.92
CA ALA A 21 14.72 -22.01 -18.01
C ALA A 21 15.06 -20.74 -17.22
N VAL A 22 14.49 -19.60 -17.63
CA VAL A 22 14.47 -18.40 -16.81
C VAL A 22 13.62 -18.73 -15.59
N ARG A 23 14.28 -19.12 -14.50
CA ARG A 23 13.65 -19.11 -13.19
C ARG A 23 13.37 -17.65 -12.85
N ALA A 24 12.11 -17.27 -12.89
CA ALA A 24 11.65 -16.09 -12.17
C ALA A 24 12.12 -16.26 -10.73
N GLN A 25 13.03 -15.40 -10.28
CA GLN A 25 13.30 -15.25 -8.86
C GLN A 25 12.01 -14.66 -8.28
N GLY A 26 11.13 -15.53 -7.78
CA GLY A 26 10.07 -15.13 -6.87
C GLY A 26 10.78 -14.49 -5.69
N GLY A 27 10.84 -13.15 -5.70
CA GLY A 27 11.36 -12.38 -4.58
C GLY A 27 10.56 -12.83 -3.37
N THR A 28 11.23 -13.51 -2.44
CA THR A 28 10.65 -13.80 -1.14
C THR A 28 10.31 -12.46 -0.54
N ALA A 29 9.02 -12.12 -0.48
CA ALA A 29 8.57 -10.97 0.28
C ALA A 29 9.18 -11.10 1.67
N GLY A 30 9.95 -10.09 2.10
CA GLY A 30 10.45 -10.05 3.46
C GLY A 30 9.29 -10.15 4.45
N PRO A 31 9.57 -10.48 5.72
CA PRO A 31 8.52 -10.50 6.74
C PRO A 31 7.70 -9.21 6.69
N ALA A 32 6.38 -9.34 6.69
CA ALA A 32 5.51 -8.17 6.78
C ALA A 32 5.91 -7.35 8.04
N PRO A 33 5.88 -6.01 7.97
CA PRO A 33 6.14 -5.20 9.15
C PRO A 33 5.24 -5.64 10.31
N ALA A 34 5.75 -5.57 11.54
CA ALA A 34 4.93 -5.83 12.71
C ALA A 34 3.92 -4.69 12.90
N VAL A 35 2.69 -5.02 13.28
CA VAL A 35 1.69 -4.02 13.67
C VAL A 35 1.97 -3.60 15.11
N ASP A 36 2.28 -2.32 15.33
CA ASP A 36 2.45 -1.78 16.67
C ASP A 36 1.07 -1.59 17.32
N PRO A 37 0.81 -2.19 18.50
CA PRO A 37 -0.48 -2.05 19.18
C PRO A 37 -0.75 -0.62 19.65
N SER A 38 0.26 0.22 19.82
CA SER A 38 0.09 1.63 20.21
C SER A 38 -0.57 2.48 19.13
N TRP A 39 -0.62 2.01 17.88
CA TRP A 39 -1.25 2.74 16.79
C TRP A 39 -2.77 2.75 16.88
N LEU A 40 -3.40 1.82 17.60
CA LEU A 40 -4.85 1.72 17.67
C LEU A 40 -5.35 1.87 19.11
N GLN A 41 -6.19 2.87 19.34
CA GLN A 41 -6.92 3.04 20.59
C GLN A 41 -8.42 2.93 20.32
N VAL A 42 -9.13 2.23 21.19
CA VAL A 42 -10.55 1.90 21.02
C VAL A 42 -11.32 2.34 22.27
N ASP A 43 -12.26 3.25 22.07
CA ASP A 43 -13.26 3.63 23.08
C ASP A 43 -14.63 3.08 22.67
N THR A 44 -15.06 2.00 23.34
CA THR A 44 -16.35 1.36 23.09
C THR A 44 -17.54 2.14 23.67
N VAL A 45 -17.31 3.06 24.61
CA VAL A 45 -18.37 3.87 25.22
C VAL A 45 -18.80 4.96 24.24
N THR A 46 -17.83 5.69 23.68
CA THR A 46 -18.09 6.74 22.69
C THR A 46 -18.16 6.23 21.25
N LYS A 47 -17.90 4.93 21.04
CA LYS A 47 -17.76 4.30 19.70
C LYS A 47 -16.75 5.06 18.84
N THR A 48 -15.59 5.34 19.41
CA THR A 48 -14.49 6.04 18.75
C THR A 48 -13.30 5.10 18.58
N VAL A 49 -12.74 5.07 17.38
CA VAL A 49 -11.41 4.51 17.13
C VAL A 49 -10.45 5.63 16.82
N THR A 50 -9.30 5.64 17.49
CA THR A 50 -8.20 6.54 17.20
C THR A 50 -7.06 5.74 16.59
N PHE A 51 -6.61 6.15 15.41
CA PHE A 51 -5.55 5.51 14.66
C PHE A 51 -4.38 6.48 14.43
N GLN A 52 -3.17 6.06 14.81
CA GLN A 52 -1.94 6.79 14.52
C GLN A 52 -1.47 6.44 13.11
N LEU A 53 -1.69 7.33 12.15
CA LEU A 53 -1.34 7.15 10.74
C LEU A 53 -0.02 7.86 10.46
N VAL A 54 1.06 7.09 10.29
CA VAL A 54 2.40 7.64 10.07
C VAL A 54 2.84 7.42 8.65
N ALA A 55 2.94 8.49 7.86
CA ALA A 55 3.47 8.42 6.51
C ALA A 55 5.00 8.34 6.55
N GLY A 56 5.59 7.49 5.70
CA GLY A 56 7.05 7.36 5.59
C GLY A 56 7.73 6.86 6.85
N LEU A 57 7.08 5.98 7.63
CA LEU A 57 7.64 5.46 8.88
C LEU A 57 8.97 4.72 8.67
N THR A 58 9.13 4.08 7.50
CA THR A 58 10.35 3.36 7.12
C THR A 58 10.80 3.77 5.71
N GLY A 59 12.01 3.40 5.30
CA GLY A 59 12.50 3.60 3.93
C GLY A 59 11.88 2.67 2.87
N LEU A 60 10.93 1.80 3.23
CA LEU A 60 10.27 0.89 2.29
C LEU A 60 9.63 1.67 1.14
N ASN A 61 9.83 1.19 -0.11
CA ASN A 61 9.28 1.79 -1.32
C ASN A 61 9.68 3.27 -1.50
N GLY A 62 10.92 3.62 -1.13
CA GLY A 62 11.36 5.02 -1.15
C GLY A 62 10.54 5.89 -0.19
N ALA A 63 10.20 5.35 0.98
CA ALA A 63 9.33 5.94 2.02
C ALA A 63 7.84 6.15 1.64
N LEU A 64 7.41 5.66 0.48
CA LEU A 64 5.99 5.62 0.10
C LEU A 64 5.23 4.49 0.83
N ASN A 65 4.93 4.71 2.11
CA ASN A 65 4.20 3.78 2.98
C ASN A 65 3.41 4.51 4.08
N PHE A 66 2.40 3.82 4.61
CA PHE A 66 1.74 4.17 5.86
C PHE A 66 2.08 3.13 6.93
N ASN A 67 2.65 3.58 8.05
CA ASN A 67 3.07 2.76 9.18
C ASN A 67 4.03 1.62 8.77
N GLY A 68 4.82 1.82 7.70
CA GLY A 68 5.70 0.79 7.15
C GLY A 68 5.03 -0.14 6.13
N PHE A 69 3.73 0.01 5.86
CA PHE A 69 2.96 -0.82 4.92
C PHE A 69 2.61 -0.08 3.63
N ARG A 70 2.46 -0.85 2.55
CA ARG A 70 2.08 -0.38 1.21
C ARG A 70 1.20 -1.41 0.52
N ASP A 71 0.62 -1.05 -0.62
CA ASP A 71 -0.23 -1.93 -1.44
C ASP A 71 -1.29 -2.68 -0.63
N GLY A 72 -1.91 -2.02 0.34
CA GLY A 72 -2.94 -2.64 1.17
C GLY A 72 -2.41 -3.53 2.28
N GLY A 73 -1.10 -3.64 2.49
CA GLY A 73 -0.49 -4.57 3.45
C GLY A 73 -0.93 -4.40 4.93
N LEU A 74 -1.70 -3.37 5.25
CA LEU A 74 -2.34 -3.13 6.53
C LEU A 74 -3.84 -2.91 6.31
N THR A 75 -4.68 -3.44 7.19
CA THR A 75 -6.12 -3.22 7.16
C THR A 75 -6.61 -2.70 8.51
N LEU A 76 -7.22 -1.51 8.51
CA LEU A 76 -8.03 -1.01 9.62
C LEU A 76 -9.49 -1.40 9.39
N THR A 77 -10.05 -2.27 10.24
CA THR A 77 -11.48 -2.63 10.20
C THR A 77 -12.23 -1.89 11.30
N VAL A 78 -13.36 -1.27 10.96
CA VAL A 78 -14.17 -0.45 11.88
C VAL A 78 -15.65 -0.84 11.79
N PRO A 79 -16.40 -0.91 12.91
CA PRO A 79 -17.83 -1.15 12.83
C PRO A 79 -18.58 0.03 12.20
N VAL A 80 -19.65 -0.25 11.44
CA VAL A 80 -20.52 0.79 10.89
C VAL A 80 -21.02 1.74 11.99
N GLY A 81 -21.00 3.04 11.71
CA GLY A 81 -21.48 4.11 12.59
C GLY A 81 -20.49 4.56 13.66
N TRP A 82 -19.27 4.03 13.69
CA TRP A 82 -18.23 4.49 14.60
C TRP A 82 -17.59 5.80 14.11
N THR A 83 -17.15 6.60 15.08
CA THR A 83 -16.28 7.75 14.81
C THR A 83 -14.86 7.24 14.59
N VAL A 84 -14.24 7.68 13.51
CA VAL A 84 -12.83 7.44 13.22
C VAL A 84 -12.08 8.74 13.40
N VAL A 85 -11.02 8.71 14.21
CA VAL A 85 -10.02 9.77 14.32
C VAL A 85 -8.70 9.21 13.83
N MET A 86 -8.10 9.82 12.81
CA MET A 86 -6.76 9.49 12.35
C MET A 86 -5.84 10.67 12.66
N HIS A 87 -4.86 10.43 13.52
CA HIS A 87 -3.76 11.35 13.76
C HIS A 87 -2.70 11.10 12.71
N PHE A 88 -2.64 11.98 11.71
CA PHE A 88 -1.67 11.89 10.63
C PHE A 88 -0.38 12.59 11.04
N ARG A 89 0.76 11.94 10.82
CA ARG A 89 2.09 12.56 10.86
C ARG A 89 2.90 12.14 9.65
N ASN A 90 3.52 13.10 8.98
CA ASN A 90 4.55 12.78 8.00
C ASN A 90 5.90 12.58 8.70
N HIS A 91 6.43 11.36 8.74
CA HIS A 91 7.77 11.09 9.26
C HIS A 91 8.86 11.12 8.19
N ASP A 92 8.50 11.12 6.91
CA ASP A 92 9.46 11.20 5.82
C ASP A 92 10.28 12.50 5.94
N GLY A 93 11.59 12.39 5.80
CA GLY A 93 12.53 13.53 5.83
C GLY A 93 12.59 14.33 4.53
N MET A 94 12.03 13.80 3.43
CA MET A 94 12.22 14.30 2.08
C MET A 94 10.91 14.53 1.33
N LEU A 95 9.97 13.57 1.35
CA LEU A 95 8.74 13.66 0.57
C LEU A 95 7.57 14.24 1.37
N PRO A 96 6.74 15.11 0.77
CA PRO A 96 5.49 15.50 1.38
C PRO A 96 4.46 14.38 1.23
N HIS A 97 3.61 14.19 2.24
CA HIS A 97 2.59 13.15 2.25
C HIS A 97 1.25 13.67 2.75
N SER A 98 0.17 13.04 2.31
CA SER A 98 -1.19 13.34 2.72
C SER A 98 -1.97 12.04 2.94
N ALA A 99 -3.21 12.14 3.40
CA ALA A 99 -4.10 10.99 3.46
C ALA A 99 -5.55 11.40 3.16
N GLU A 100 -6.25 10.54 2.42
CA GLU A 100 -7.70 10.57 2.25
C GLU A 100 -8.27 9.15 2.29
N ILE A 101 -9.55 9.05 2.65
CA ILE A 101 -10.29 7.80 2.53
C ILE A 101 -11.04 7.81 1.20
N ILE A 102 -10.76 6.84 0.33
CA ILE A 102 -11.36 6.73 -1.00
C ILE A 102 -12.06 5.39 -1.18
N ALA A 103 -12.99 5.30 -2.13
CA ALA A 103 -13.54 4.00 -2.53
C ALA A 103 -12.42 3.07 -3.03
N ASP A 104 -12.53 1.77 -2.77
CA ASP A 104 -11.63 0.79 -3.39
C ASP A 104 -11.89 0.75 -4.90
N THR A 105 -11.00 1.40 -5.66
CA THR A 105 -11.12 1.58 -7.11
C THR A 105 -9.84 1.16 -7.82
N HIS A 106 -10.01 0.56 -8.99
CA HIS A 106 -8.93 0.10 -9.85
C HIS A 106 -9.23 0.49 -11.31
N PRO A 107 -8.30 1.12 -12.05
CA PRO A 107 -6.95 1.52 -11.64
C PRO A 107 -6.96 2.57 -10.51
N LEU A 108 -5.87 2.62 -9.73
CA LEU A 108 -5.72 3.61 -8.67
C LEU A 108 -5.63 5.03 -9.27
N PRO A 109 -6.21 6.05 -8.62
CA PRO A 109 -6.07 7.44 -9.03
C PRO A 109 -4.60 7.89 -9.02
N THR A 110 -4.27 8.88 -9.84
CA THR A 110 -2.93 9.50 -9.87
C THR A 110 -2.79 10.72 -8.97
N GLY A 111 -3.83 11.06 -8.20
CA GLY A 111 -3.90 12.22 -7.31
C GLY A 111 -5.17 12.16 -6.47
N PRO A 112 -5.55 13.26 -5.78
CA PRO A 112 -6.69 13.24 -4.88
C PRO A 112 -8.01 13.05 -5.62
N VAL A 113 -8.99 12.45 -4.95
CA VAL A 113 -10.37 12.31 -5.45
C VAL A 113 -11.37 12.79 -4.41
N ALA A 114 -12.67 12.65 -4.68
CA ALA A 114 -13.68 12.93 -3.67
C ALA A 114 -13.55 11.91 -2.51
N PRO A 115 -13.40 12.35 -1.25
CA PRO A 115 -13.34 11.45 -0.11
C PRO A 115 -14.63 10.63 0.04
N ALA A 116 -14.49 9.36 0.39
CA ALA A 116 -15.60 8.43 0.56
C ALA A 116 -16.52 8.79 1.75
N PHE A 117 -15.99 9.54 2.71
CA PHE A 117 -16.72 10.06 3.87
C PHE A 117 -16.44 11.56 4.03
N PRO A 118 -17.43 12.37 4.47
CA PRO A 118 -17.21 13.78 4.75
C PRO A 118 -16.04 13.99 5.73
N ARG A 119 -15.14 14.93 5.41
CA ARG A 119 -13.94 15.27 6.20
C ARG A 119 -12.92 14.14 6.42
N ALA A 120 -13.01 13.05 5.65
CA ALA A 120 -12.04 11.97 5.73
C ALA A 120 -10.79 12.24 4.86
N PHE A 121 -10.15 13.40 5.09
CA PHE A 121 -8.95 13.82 4.39
C PHE A 121 -8.10 14.81 5.22
N THR A 122 -6.78 14.77 5.04
CA THR A 122 -5.86 15.85 5.49
C THR A 122 -6.04 17.08 4.60
N LEU A 123 -5.94 18.30 5.13
CA LEU A 123 -6.27 19.54 4.41
C LEU A 123 -5.42 19.79 3.15
N ARG A 124 -4.15 19.37 3.12
CA ARG A 124 -3.23 19.56 1.98
C ARG A 124 -3.05 18.26 1.19
N LEU A 125 -4.08 17.83 0.46
CA LEU A 125 -4.05 16.53 -0.22
C LEU A 125 -3.03 16.45 -1.35
N ASP A 126 -3.03 17.41 -2.27
CA ASP A 126 -2.16 17.43 -3.45
C ASP A 126 -0.75 17.93 -3.12
N GLN A 127 -0.61 18.96 -2.28
CA GLN A 127 0.73 19.43 -1.87
C GLN A 127 1.38 18.53 -0.83
N GLY A 128 0.59 17.85 0.00
CA GLY A 128 1.06 17.11 1.16
C GLY A 128 1.51 18.00 2.32
N LEU A 129 1.70 17.35 3.45
CA LEU A 129 2.36 17.87 4.64
C LEU A 129 3.86 17.56 4.54
N ILE A 130 4.70 18.54 4.83
CA ILE A 130 6.16 18.34 4.84
C ILE A 130 6.60 17.56 6.09
N SER A 131 7.88 17.23 6.17
CA SER A 131 8.47 16.45 7.27
C SER A 131 8.02 16.96 8.65
N GLU A 132 7.60 16.01 9.49
CA GLU A 132 7.15 16.17 10.86
C GLU A 132 5.85 16.98 11.06
N GLN A 133 5.24 17.48 9.99
CA GLN A 133 3.92 18.10 10.10
C GLN A 133 2.83 17.06 10.33
N THR A 134 1.79 17.51 11.03
CA THR A 134 0.65 16.69 11.41
C THR A 134 -0.67 17.32 10.96
N ASP A 135 -1.68 16.48 10.81
CA ASP A 135 -3.08 16.86 10.61
C ASP A 135 -3.98 15.76 11.16
N ASP A 136 -5.26 16.07 11.39
CA ASP A 136 -6.22 15.11 11.94
C ASP A 136 -7.43 14.96 11.03
N LEU A 137 -7.77 13.71 10.72
CA LEU A 137 -9.00 13.38 10.02
C LEU A 137 -10.00 12.86 11.03
N ARG A 138 -11.19 13.47 11.09
CA ARG A 138 -12.29 12.99 11.94
C ARG A 138 -13.58 12.92 11.16
N PHE A 139 -14.11 11.70 11.03
CA PHE A 139 -15.31 11.36 10.27
C PHE A 139 -16.08 10.21 10.92
N ILE A 140 -17.31 9.97 10.44
CA ILE A 140 -18.14 8.83 10.85
C ILE A 140 -18.10 7.79 9.73
N ALA A 141 -17.81 6.54 10.06
CA ALA A 141 -17.84 5.41 9.14
C ALA A 141 -19.29 4.91 8.94
N ASP A 142 -20.15 5.73 8.36
CA ASP A 142 -21.61 5.53 8.29
C ASP A 142 -22.08 4.55 7.19
N LYS A 143 -21.18 4.13 6.31
CA LYS A 143 -21.47 3.26 5.17
C LYS A 143 -20.51 2.07 5.13
N GLY A 144 -21.07 0.87 5.24
CA GLY A 144 -20.31 -0.38 5.11
C GLY A 144 -19.69 -0.54 3.72
N GLY A 145 -18.52 -1.17 3.65
CA GLY A 145 -17.80 -1.40 2.40
C GLY A 145 -16.28 -1.40 2.58
N SER A 146 -15.59 -1.60 1.45
CA SER A 146 -14.14 -1.61 1.33
C SER A 146 -13.65 -0.29 0.74
N TYR A 147 -12.62 0.27 1.37
CA TYR A 147 -12.06 1.59 1.08
C TYR A 147 -10.54 1.54 1.23
N LEU A 148 -9.88 2.60 0.78
CA LEU A 148 -8.44 2.77 0.90
C LEU A 148 -8.13 3.99 1.75
N ILE A 149 -7.15 3.89 2.66
CA ILE A 149 -6.41 5.03 3.18
C ILE A 149 -5.31 5.32 2.16
N PHE A 150 -5.42 6.43 1.44
CA PHE A 150 -4.68 6.70 0.21
C PHE A 150 -3.91 8.02 0.32
N CYS A 151 -2.64 8.03 -0.13
CA CYS A 151 -1.88 9.28 -0.23
C CYS A 151 -2.27 10.04 -1.51
N GLY A 152 -2.87 11.22 -1.32
CA GLY A 152 -3.37 12.07 -2.40
C GLY A 152 -2.29 12.83 -3.17
N VAL A 153 -1.06 12.89 -2.67
CA VAL A 153 0.05 13.57 -3.38
C VAL A 153 0.25 12.90 -4.75
N PRO A 154 0.35 13.68 -5.85
CA PRO A 154 0.37 13.12 -7.20
C PRO A 154 1.35 11.96 -7.39
N GLY A 155 0.82 10.83 -7.87
CA GLY A 155 1.58 9.60 -8.13
C GLY A 155 1.86 8.72 -6.91
N HIS A 156 1.80 9.22 -5.66
CA HIS A 156 2.20 8.44 -4.48
C HIS A 156 1.30 7.23 -4.25
N GLY A 157 -0.02 7.44 -4.21
CA GLY A 157 -0.98 6.36 -4.06
C GLY A 157 -0.93 5.36 -5.23
N ALA A 158 -0.80 5.84 -6.48
CA ALA A 158 -0.61 4.99 -7.65
C ALA A 158 0.69 4.15 -7.60
N ALA A 159 1.74 4.66 -6.94
CA ALA A 159 2.99 3.96 -6.68
C ALA A 159 2.93 3.00 -5.46
N GLY A 160 1.74 2.85 -4.84
CA GLY A 160 1.48 1.88 -3.78
C GLY A 160 1.34 2.45 -2.38
N MET A 161 1.33 3.78 -2.21
CA MET A 161 1.16 4.41 -0.90
C MET A 161 -0.31 4.43 -0.45
N TRP A 162 -0.80 3.25 -0.09
CA TRP A 162 -2.14 3.06 0.45
C TRP A 162 -2.21 1.81 1.33
N VAL A 163 -3.15 1.83 2.27
CA VAL A 163 -3.54 0.71 3.13
C VAL A 163 -5.06 0.56 3.12
N ARG A 164 -5.60 -0.56 3.58
CA ARG A 164 -7.04 -0.86 3.52
C ARG A 164 -7.79 -0.26 4.69
N PHE A 165 -9.01 0.19 4.43
CA PHE A 165 -9.99 0.61 5.42
C PHE A 165 -11.30 -0.12 5.16
N GLU A 166 -11.71 -0.97 6.10
CA GLU A 166 -12.93 -1.77 6.00
C GLU A 166 -13.97 -1.28 6.99
N VAL A 167 -15.19 -1.03 6.52
CA VAL A 167 -16.34 -0.70 7.37
C VAL A 167 -17.32 -1.86 7.34
N SER A 168 -17.52 -2.52 8.48
CA SER A 168 -18.31 -3.75 8.55
C SER A 168 -19.42 -3.69 9.59
N GLY A 169 -20.62 -4.15 9.22
CA GLY A 169 -21.74 -4.33 10.16
C GLY A 169 -21.66 -5.62 10.98
N SER A 170 -20.74 -6.53 10.66
CA SER A 170 -20.60 -7.84 11.33
C SER A 170 -19.61 -7.84 12.49
N VAL A 171 -18.83 -6.77 12.67
CA VAL A 171 -17.87 -6.62 13.77
C VAL A 171 -18.40 -5.67 14.84
N GLN A 172 -17.99 -5.88 16.09
CA GLN A 172 -18.41 -5.05 17.23
C GLN A 172 -17.28 -4.18 17.80
N LYS A 173 -16.03 -4.44 17.38
CA LYS A 173 -14.84 -3.71 17.82
C LYS A 173 -13.92 -3.47 16.61
N PRO A 174 -13.26 -2.31 16.54
CA PRO A 174 -12.22 -2.06 15.56
C PRO A 174 -11.03 -3.01 15.71
N SER A 175 -10.32 -3.25 14.62
CA SER A 175 -9.07 -4.01 14.61
C SER A 175 -8.09 -3.45 13.57
N LEU A 176 -6.81 -3.69 13.81
CA LEU A 176 -5.73 -3.34 12.89
C LEU A 176 -4.86 -4.59 12.68
N ALA A 177 -4.69 -5.01 11.43
CA ALA A 177 -3.98 -6.23 11.12
C ALA A 177 -3.15 -6.10 9.84
N ALA A 178 -1.96 -6.72 9.83
CA ALA A 178 -1.23 -6.94 8.60
C ALA A 178 -2.05 -7.86 7.69
N THR A 179 -2.04 -7.58 6.40
CA THR A 179 -2.72 -8.35 5.36
C THR A 179 -1.79 -8.54 4.16
N PRO A 180 -2.05 -9.52 3.28
CA PRO A 180 -1.25 -9.67 2.07
C PRO A 180 -1.21 -8.37 1.25
N ALA A 181 -0.01 -7.92 0.92
CA ALA A 181 0.19 -6.79 0.04
C ALA A 181 -0.12 -7.19 -1.41
N GLY A 182 -0.63 -6.24 -2.20
CA GLY A 182 -0.98 -6.42 -3.60
C GLY A 182 -2.41 -6.04 -3.91
N LYS A 183 -2.69 -5.89 -5.21
CA LYS A 183 -4.06 -5.71 -5.70
C LYS A 183 -4.89 -6.96 -5.37
N PRO A 184 -6.16 -6.81 -4.95
CA PRO A 184 -7.11 -7.92 -4.94
C PRO A 184 -7.16 -8.65 -6.29
#